data_AF-A0A8V0X9R4-F1
#
_entry.id   AF-A0A8V0X9R4-F1
#
_cell.length_a   1.000
_cell.length_b   1.000
_cell.length_c   1.000
_cell.angle_alpha   90.00
_cell.angle_beta   90.00
_cell.angle_gamma   90.00
#
_symmetry.space_group_name_H-M   'P 1'
#
loop_
_entity.id
_entity.type
_entity.pdbx_description
1 polymer ?
#
loop_
_entity_poly.entity_id
_entity_poly.type
_entity_poly.pdbx_seq_one_letter_code
_entity_poly.pdbx_strand_id
1 'polypeptide(L)'
;MWFVSGCKQSSFALPWRTLLAYLVALNLLCPGSAKLRVVALNFPVTATVGQDVVLHCHLSPCKDARSLDIRWIQHRSSGLVHHYQNGEDLEQMEEYKGRTELLRDGLSDGNLYLHITAVSSSDSGSYMCTVQDDGGYVEAMVNLQVSDPFSHIVHPWKVALAVVLTLLFASFVIIVFLHRKQAAQTKNLKIKDAVLEELPVILVKKIEEFEKENSQLKKQVAELVEQIEEFEKENSQLKKQVAELVEQIEEFEEHYMKMVLSAADLKKQVAELELGESSPNQRNMGFPTG
;
A
#
# COMPACT_ATOMS: atom_id res chain seq x y z
N MET A 1 -61.14 -115.17 -41.56
CA MET A 1 -61.80 -113.85 -41.57
C MET A 1 -60.96 -112.88 -40.75
N TRP A 2 -60.31 -111.93 -41.43
CA TRP A 2 -59.99 -110.54 -41.08
C TRP A 2 -59.90 -110.10 -39.59
N PHE A 3 -58.75 -109.51 -39.23
CA PHE A 3 -58.58 -108.54 -38.14
C PHE A 3 -59.27 -107.21 -38.50
N VAL A 4 -59.78 -106.44 -37.52
CA VAL A 4 -59.35 -105.05 -37.21
C VAL A 4 -59.78 -104.67 -35.78
N SER A 5 -58.83 -104.05 -35.08
CA SER A 5 -58.87 -103.41 -33.76
C SER A 5 -59.92 -102.30 -33.59
N GLY A 6 -60.50 -102.21 -32.39
CA GLY A 6 -61.28 -101.06 -31.94
C GLY A 6 -60.48 -100.19 -30.96
N CYS A 7 -60.18 -98.95 -31.34
CA CYS A 7 -59.72 -97.89 -30.44
C CYS A 7 -60.88 -97.39 -29.58
N LYS A 8 -60.73 -97.37 -28.25
CA LYS A 8 -61.59 -96.56 -27.35
C LYS A 8 -60.89 -95.25 -27.03
N GLN A 9 -61.38 -94.19 -27.66
CA GLN A 9 -61.16 -92.79 -27.29
C GLN A 9 -61.78 -92.57 -25.89
N SER A 10 -60.97 -92.32 -24.87
CA SER A 10 -61.45 -91.87 -23.57
C SER A 10 -61.87 -90.40 -23.66
N SER A 11 -63.17 -90.17 -23.82
CA SER A 11 -63.78 -88.87 -23.59
C SER A 11 -63.69 -88.56 -22.09
N PHE A 12 -62.77 -87.67 -21.71
CA PHE A 12 -62.76 -87.07 -20.37
C PHE A 12 -63.92 -86.08 -20.29
N ALA A 13 -65.10 -86.57 -19.90
CA ALA A 13 -66.20 -85.74 -19.47
C ALA A 13 -65.83 -85.10 -18.11
N LEU A 14 -65.37 -83.85 -18.14
CA LEU A 14 -65.20 -83.04 -16.94
C LEU A 14 -66.56 -82.92 -16.23
N PRO A 15 -66.70 -83.37 -14.97
CA PRO A 15 -67.97 -83.35 -14.28
C PRO A 15 -68.40 -81.90 -14.03
N TRP A 16 -69.64 -81.56 -14.36
CA TRP A 16 -70.26 -80.23 -14.16
C TRP A 16 -70.00 -79.57 -12.79
N ARG A 17 -69.72 -80.37 -11.75
CA ARG A 17 -69.35 -79.91 -10.40
C ARG A 17 -68.02 -79.16 -10.36
N THR A 18 -67.03 -79.51 -11.19
CA THR A 18 -65.76 -78.76 -11.27
C THR A 18 -65.92 -77.47 -12.05
N LEU A 19 -66.83 -77.43 -13.03
CA LEU A 19 -67.15 -76.22 -13.78
C LEU A 19 -67.80 -75.16 -12.88
N LEU A 20 -68.73 -75.58 -12.01
CA LEU A 20 -69.36 -74.72 -11.01
C LEU A 20 -68.34 -74.20 -9.99
N ALA A 21 -67.46 -75.07 -9.47
CA ALA A 21 -66.40 -74.64 -8.57
C ALA A 21 -65.42 -73.67 -9.24
N TYR A 22 -65.07 -73.90 -10.51
CA TYR A 22 -64.19 -73.02 -11.29
C TYR A 22 -64.85 -71.68 -11.62
N LEU A 23 -66.13 -71.67 -11.99
CA LEU A 23 -66.91 -70.45 -12.23
C LEU A 23 -67.13 -69.66 -10.93
N VAL A 24 -67.38 -70.32 -9.81
CA VAL A 24 -67.47 -69.68 -8.49
C VAL A 24 -66.11 -69.12 -8.08
N ALA A 25 -65.01 -69.85 -8.29
CA ALA A 25 -63.66 -69.34 -8.08
C ALA A 25 -63.35 -68.13 -8.98
N LEU A 26 -63.74 -68.17 -10.26
CA LEU A 26 -63.55 -67.07 -11.21
C LEU A 26 -64.40 -65.83 -10.86
N ASN A 27 -65.59 -66.01 -10.29
CA ASN A 27 -66.41 -64.92 -9.74
C ASN A 27 -65.90 -64.41 -8.38
N LEU A 28 -65.17 -65.24 -7.61
CA LEU A 28 -64.49 -64.84 -6.36
C LEU A 28 -63.15 -64.14 -6.62
N LEU A 29 -62.53 -64.34 -7.79
CA LEU A 29 -61.52 -63.43 -8.32
C LEU A 29 -62.24 -62.15 -8.78
N CYS A 30 -62.68 -61.30 -7.84
CA CYS A 30 -62.79 -59.89 -8.14
C CYS A 30 -61.36 -59.37 -8.37
N PRO A 31 -60.96 -58.93 -9.58
CA PRO A 31 -59.91 -57.93 -9.66
C PRO A 31 -60.46 -56.70 -8.93
N GLY A 32 -60.19 -56.60 -7.64
CA GLY A 32 -60.49 -55.40 -6.89
C GLY A 32 -59.71 -54.28 -7.57
N SER A 33 -60.41 -53.37 -8.24
CA SER A 33 -59.79 -52.14 -8.74
C SER A 33 -59.26 -51.40 -7.52
N ALA A 34 -57.97 -51.51 -7.27
CA ALA A 34 -57.33 -50.78 -6.18
C ALA A 34 -57.47 -49.28 -6.49
N LYS A 35 -58.07 -48.52 -5.57
CA LYS A 35 -58.25 -47.09 -5.74
C LYS A 35 -56.89 -46.42 -5.95
N LEU A 36 -56.76 -45.64 -7.03
CA LEU A 36 -55.56 -44.88 -7.33
C LEU A 36 -55.29 -43.87 -6.22
N ARG A 37 -54.02 -43.71 -5.86
CA ARG A 37 -53.54 -42.70 -4.90
C ARG A 37 -52.26 -42.08 -5.43
N VAL A 38 -52.00 -40.84 -5.05
CA VAL A 38 -50.70 -40.19 -5.22
C VAL A 38 -49.98 -40.30 -3.88
N VAL A 39 -48.68 -40.60 -3.92
CA VAL A 39 -47.83 -40.70 -2.74
C VAL A 39 -46.61 -39.80 -2.94
N ALA A 40 -46.32 -38.99 -1.94
CA ALA A 40 -45.20 -38.06 -1.91
C ALA A 40 -44.11 -38.55 -0.93
N LEU A 41 -42.90 -38.01 -1.08
CA LEU A 41 -41.86 -38.15 -0.07
C LEU A 41 -42.26 -37.41 1.21
N ASN A 42 -42.12 -38.07 2.36
CA ASN A 42 -42.45 -37.49 3.67
C ASN A 42 -41.41 -36.46 4.17
N PHE A 43 -40.24 -36.38 3.55
CA PHE A 43 -39.15 -35.49 3.97
C PHE A 43 -39.09 -34.25 3.08
N PRO A 44 -38.77 -33.07 3.65
CA PRO A 44 -38.60 -31.87 2.86
C PRO A 44 -37.42 -32.01 1.90
N VAL A 45 -37.62 -31.62 0.66
CA VAL A 45 -36.54 -31.46 -0.31
C VAL A 45 -35.84 -30.15 -0.02
N THR A 46 -34.52 -30.18 0.14
CA THR A 46 -33.72 -28.99 0.49
C THR A 46 -32.91 -28.52 -0.70
N ALA A 47 -32.88 -27.22 -0.95
CA ALA A 47 -32.05 -26.59 -1.98
C ALA A 47 -31.51 -25.24 -1.49
N THR A 48 -30.42 -24.76 -2.09
CA THR A 48 -29.98 -23.37 -1.94
C THR A 48 -30.43 -22.54 -3.14
N VAL A 49 -30.63 -21.23 -2.93
CA VAL A 49 -31.00 -20.31 -4.02
C VAL A 49 -30.06 -20.48 -5.23
N GLY A 50 -30.66 -20.55 -6.42
CA GLY A 50 -29.98 -20.75 -7.70
C GLY A 50 -29.73 -22.20 -8.10
N GLN A 51 -29.98 -23.17 -7.22
CA GLN A 51 -29.90 -24.60 -7.57
C GLN A 51 -31.16 -25.09 -8.29
N ASP A 52 -31.01 -26.23 -8.96
CA ASP A 52 -32.13 -26.97 -9.51
C ASP A 52 -32.61 -28.02 -8.50
N VAL A 53 -33.91 -28.31 -8.51
CA VAL A 53 -34.50 -29.29 -7.60
C VAL A 53 -35.52 -30.17 -8.32
N VAL A 54 -35.70 -31.39 -7.81
CA VAL A 54 -36.74 -32.31 -8.28
C VAL A 54 -37.67 -32.67 -7.13
N LEU A 55 -38.96 -32.39 -7.31
CA LEU A 55 -40.03 -32.79 -6.39
C LEU A 55 -40.60 -34.14 -6.83
N HIS A 56 -40.79 -35.04 -5.86
CA HIS A 56 -41.10 -36.44 -6.15
C HIS A 56 -42.50 -36.81 -5.66
N CYS A 57 -43.34 -37.24 -6.59
CA CYS A 57 -44.60 -37.92 -6.35
C CYS A 57 -44.69 -39.16 -7.24
N HIS A 58 -45.47 -40.16 -6.82
CA HIS A 58 -45.73 -41.34 -7.63
C HIS A 58 -47.15 -41.88 -7.42
N LEU A 59 -47.64 -42.63 -8.39
CA LEU A 59 -48.93 -43.31 -8.34
C LEU A 59 -48.82 -44.64 -7.57
N SER A 60 -49.83 -44.93 -6.77
CA SER A 60 -49.99 -46.19 -6.05
C SER A 60 -51.42 -46.73 -6.26
N PRO A 61 -51.60 -47.89 -6.92
CA PRO A 61 -50.57 -48.71 -7.55
C PRO A 61 -49.89 -48.00 -8.75
N CYS A 62 -48.69 -48.45 -9.12
CA CYS A 62 -47.96 -47.94 -10.28
C CYS A 62 -48.80 -48.14 -11.56
N LYS A 63 -48.92 -47.10 -12.37
CA LYS A 63 -49.70 -47.08 -13.62
C LYS A 63 -49.06 -46.06 -14.56
N ASP A 64 -49.13 -46.32 -15.86
CA ASP A 64 -48.69 -45.36 -16.88
C ASP A 64 -49.47 -44.04 -16.75
N ALA A 65 -48.72 -42.96 -16.54
CA ALA A 65 -49.24 -41.62 -16.32
C ALA A 65 -49.18 -40.72 -17.56
N ARG A 66 -48.66 -41.21 -18.70
CA ARG A 66 -48.45 -40.37 -19.90
C ARG A 66 -49.73 -39.75 -20.46
N SER A 67 -50.87 -40.42 -20.31
CA SER A 67 -52.18 -39.95 -20.76
C SER A 67 -53.03 -39.32 -19.65
N LEU A 68 -52.45 -39.02 -18.48
CA LEU A 68 -53.18 -38.42 -17.36
C LEU A 68 -53.04 -36.90 -17.36
N ASP A 69 -54.02 -36.21 -16.76
CA ASP A 69 -53.92 -34.79 -16.40
C ASP A 69 -53.20 -34.69 -15.04
N ILE A 70 -52.01 -34.07 -15.05
CA ILE A 70 -51.12 -33.93 -13.89
C ILE A 70 -50.92 -32.44 -13.63
N ARG A 71 -51.17 -32.00 -12.41
CA ARG A 71 -51.03 -30.60 -11.99
C ARG A 71 -50.15 -30.50 -10.77
N TRP A 72 -49.22 -29.57 -10.82
CA TRP A 72 -48.43 -29.13 -9.67
C TRP A 72 -48.91 -27.76 -9.23
N ILE A 73 -49.32 -27.65 -7.97
CA ILE A 73 -49.91 -26.44 -7.41
C ILE A 73 -49.12 -26.04 -6.16
N GLN A 74 -48.67 -24.79 -6.09
CA GLN A 74 -48.04 -24.28 -4.88
C GLN A 74 -49.12 -23.93 -3.85
N HIS A 75 -49.07 -24.58 -2.68
CA HIS A 75 -50.14 -24.52 -1.68
C HIS A 75 -50.39 -23.10 -1.14
N ARG A 76 -49.33 -22.30 -0.93
CA ARG A 76 -49.42 -20.97 -0.34
C ARG A 76 -50.14 -19.96 -1.25
N SER A 77 -49.87 -20.00 -2.54
CA SER A 77 -50.40 -19.07 -3.54
C SER A 77 -51.63 -19.65 -4.27
N SER A 78 -51.95 -20.92 -4.05
CA SER A 78 -52.85 -21.71 -4.90
C SER A 78 -52.46 -21.64 -6.38
N GLY A 79 -51.17 -21.45 -6.62
CA GLY A 79 -50.62 -21.11 -7.91
C GLY A 79 -50.33 -22.33 -8.77
N LEU A 80 -50.70 -22.30 -10.06
CA LEU A 80 -50.39 -23.38 -10.99
C LEU A 80 -48.91 -23.33 -11.40
N VAL A 81 -48.12 -24.26 -10.85
CA VAL A 81 -46.68 -24.36 -11.08
C VAL A 81 -46.40 -25.04 -12.41
N HIS A 82 -47.10 -26.15 -12.67
CA HIS A 82 -46.95 -26.92 -13.91
C HIS A 82 -48.22 -27.71 -14.21
N HIS A 83 -48.65 -27.71 -15.46
CA HIS A 83 -49.76 -28.52 -15.95
C HIS A 83 -49.32 -29.36 -17.13
N TYR A 84 -49.53 -30.67 -17.02
CA TYR A 84 -49.27 -31.63 -18.08
C TYR A 84 -50.56 -32.38 -18.42
N GLN A 85 -50.84 -32.55 -19.71
CA GLN A 85 -51.97 -33.32 -20.18
C GLN A 85 -51.66 -33.95 -21.54
N ASN A 86 -51.89 -35.27 -21.66
CA ASN A 86 -51.81 -36.00 -22.94
C ASN A 86 -50.49 -35.84 -23.72
N GLY A 87 -49.35 -35.71 -23.02
CA GLY A 87 -48.03 -35.56 -23.66
C GLY A 87 -47.55 -34.13 -23.78
N GLU A 88 -48.40 -33.14 -23.48
CA GLU A 88 -48.10 -31.72 -23.65
C GLU A 88 -48.03 -30.99 -22.30
N ASP A 89 -47.08 -30.05 -22.19
CA ASP A 89 -47.05 -29.09 -21.09
C ASP A 89 -47.92 -27.88 -21.48
N LEU A 90 -48.84 -27.51 -20.59
CA LEU A 90 -49.85 -26.50 -20.81
C LEU A 90 -49.55 -25.23 -20.00
N GLU A 91 -50.53 -24.76 -19.24
CA GLU A 91 -50.47 -23.49 -18.52
C GLU A 91 -49.56 -23.54 -17.30
N GLN A 92 -48.88 -22.42 -17.05
CA GLN A 92 -48.00 -22.19 -15.91
C GLN A 92 -48.16 -20.73 -15.47
N MET A 93 -47.99 -20.45 -14.17
CA MET A 93 -47.82 -19.07 -13.72
C MET A 93 -46.55 -18.44 -14.29
N GLU A 94 -46.59 -17.13 -14.53
CA GLU A 94 -45.47 -16.39 -15.13
C GLU A 94 -44.15 -16.54 -14.34
N GLU A 95 -44.22 -16.70 -13.01
CA GLU A 95 -43.04 -16.92 -12.15
C GLU A 95 -42.35 -18.29 -12.33
N TYR A 96 -43.06 -19.29 -12.88
CA TYR A 96 -42.57 -20.65 -13.12
C TYR A 96 -42.34 -20.94 -14.61
N LYS A 97 -42.72 -20.03 -15.49
CA LYS A 97 -42.65 -20.18 -16.94
C LYS A 97 -41.22 -20.39 -17.41
N GLY A 98 -40.98 -21.49 -18.11
CA GLY A 98 -39.64 -21.88 -18.60
C GLY A 98 -38.67 -22.31 -17.49
N ARG A 99 -39.13 -22.41 -16.24
CA ARG A 99 -38.34 -22.91 -15.10
C ARG A 99 -38.72 -24.32 -14.69
N THR A 100 -39.88 -24.82 -15.11
CA THR A 100 -40.42 -26.10 -14.66
C THR A 100 -40.61 -27.10 -15.79
N GLU A 101 -40.31 -28.36 -15.50
CA GLU A 101 -40.47 -29.48 -16.42
C GLU A 101 -40.96 -30.72 -15.66
N LEU A 102 -41.99 -31.39 -16.18
CA LEU A 102 -42.38 -32.71 -15.70
C LEU A 102 -41.56 -33.79 -16.43
N LEU A 103 -40.69 -34.48 -15.69
CA LEU A 103 -39.74 -35.45 -16.24
C LEU A 103 -40.46 -36.64 -16.89
N ARG A 104 -40.15 -36.88 -18.17
CA ARG A 104 -40.87 -37.87 -19.00
C ARG A 104 -40.47 -39.32 -18.73
N ASP A 105 -39.20 -39.56 -18.38
CA ASP A 105 -38.63 -40.92 -18.26
C ASP A 105 -39.30 -41.78 -17.17
N GLY A 106 -39.94 -41.15 -16.18
CA GLY A 106 -40.61 -41.85 -15.07
C GLY A 106 -42.12 -42.08 -15.27
N LEU A 107 -42.75 -41.46 -16.27
CA LEU A 107 -44.21 -41.45 -16.39
C LEU A 107 -44.80 -42.84 -16.66
N SER A 108 -44.08 -43.72 -17.37
CA SER A 108 -44.57 -45.09 -17.64
C SER A 108 -44.75 -45.92 -16.38
N ASP A 109 -43.99 -45.62 -15.33
CA ASP A 109 -44.03 -46.31 -14.05
C ASP A 109 -44.92 -45.57 -13.02
N GLY A 110 -45.54 -44.46 -13.44
CA GLY A 110 -46.36 -43.61 -12.61
C GLY A 110 -45.57 -42.64 -11.73
N ASN A 111 -44.31 -42.36 -12.06
CA ASN A 111 -43.52 -41.32 -11.37
C ASN A 111 -43.85 -39.95 -11.96
N LEU A 112 -44.11 -38.97 -11.10
CA LEU A 112 -44.62 -37.65 -11.46
C LEU A 112 -43.59 -36.59 -11.06
N TYR A 113 -42.33 -36.73 -11.49
CA TYR A 113 -41.25 -35.89 -10.98
C TYR A 113 -41.23 -34.51 -11.63
N LEU A 114 -41.32 -33.46 -10.81
CA LEU A 114 -41.26 -32.07 -11.27
C LEU A 114 -39.86 -31.50 -11.03
N HIS A 115 -39.18 -31.12 -12.09
CA HIS A 115 -37.95 -30.35 -12.04
C HIS A 115 -38.26 -28.85 -12.02
N ILE A 116 -37.59 -28.11 -11.13
CA ILE A 116 -37.66 -26.66 -11.03
C ILE A 116 -36.22 -26.12 -11.09
N THR A 117 -35.94 -25.24 -12.04
CA THR A 117 -34.62 -24.65 -12.25
C THR A 117 -34.44 -23.35 -11.48
N ALA A 118 -33.19 -23.11 -11.06
CA ALA A 118 -32.75 -21.89 -10.39
C ALA A 118 -33.74 -21.41 -9.31
N VAL A 119 -33.95 -22.23 -8.28
CA VAL A 119 -34.91 -21.94 -7.21
C VAL A 119 -34.57 -20.64 -6.49
N SER A 120 -35.61 -19.94 -6.05
CA SER A 120 -35.57 -18.68 -5.34
C SER A 120 -36.16 -18.84 -3.94
N SER A 121 -35.98 -17.85 -3.07
CA SER A 121 -36.55 -17.88 -1.72
C SER A 121 -38.09 -17.94 -1.71
N SER A 122 -38.75 -17.42 -2.75
CA SER A 122 -40.22 -17.51 -2.92
C SER A 122 -40.71 -18.90 -3.30
N ASP A 123 -39.83 -19.76 -3.82
CA ASP A 123 -40.17 -21.15 -4.15
C ASP A 123 -40.18 -22.04 -2.90
N SER A 124 -39.69 -21.56 -1.75
CA SER A 124 -39.81 -22.35 -0.52
C SER A 124 -41.26 -22.45 -0.07
N GLY A 125 -41.75 -23.69 0.11
CA GLY A 125 -43.11 -23.95 0.55
C GLY A 125 -43.58 -25.36 0.22
N SER A 126 -44.88 -25.57 0.39
CA SER A 126 -45.52 -26.85 0.08
C SER A 126 -46.10 -26.84 -1.32
N TYR A 127 -45.92 -27.94 -2.02
CA TYR A 127 -46.38 -28.20 -3.38
C TYR A 127 -47.31 -29.39 -3.37
N MET A 128 -48.39 -29.30 -4.13
CA MET A 128 -49.40 -30.34 -4.27
C MET A 128 -49.32 -30.93 -5.67
N CYS A 129 -49.11 -32.24 -5.74
CA CYS A 129 -49.18 -32.99 -6.99
C CYS A 129 -50.55 -33.63 -7.08
N THR A 130 -51.32 -33.21 -8.08
CA THR A 130 -52.71 -33.59 -8.27
C THR A 130 -52.84 -34.33 -9.61
N VAL A 131 -53.52 -35.47 -9.62
CA VAL A 131 -53.74 -36.28 -10.82
C VAL A 131 -55.23 -36.54 -10.98
N GLN A 132 -55.73 -36.38 -12.21
CA GLN A 132 -57.11 -36.73 -12.53
C GLN A 132 -57.30 -38.25 -12.61
N ASP A 133 -58.31 -38.76 -11.91
CA ASP A 133 -58.77 -40.15 -11.89
C ASP A 133 -60.26 -40.22 -12.27
N ASP A 134 -60.76 -41.41 -12.61
CA ASP A 134 -62.14 -41.62 -13.09
C ASP A 134 -63.22 -41.12 -12.11
N GLY A 135 -62.88 -40.98 -10.82
CA GLY A 135 -63.77 -40.51 -9.75
C GLY A 135 -63.47 -39.10 -9.20
N GLY A 136 -62.55 -38.35 -9.80
CA GLY A 136 -62.17 -37.00 -9.34
C GLY A 136 -60.67 -36.78 -9.36
N TYR A 137 -60.15 -36.01 -8.40
CA TYR A 137 -58.71 -35.77 -8.27
C TYR A 137 -58.14 -36.47 -7.05
N VAL A 138 -56.94 -37.02 -7.21
CA VAL A 138 -56.13 -37.59 -6.14
C VAL A 138 -54.86 -36.75 -6.00
N GLU A 139 -54.41 -36.53 -4.77
CA GLU A 139 -53.32 -35.58 -4.50
C GLU A 139 -52.37 -36.03 -3.39
N ALA A 140 -51.14 -35.50 -3.43
CA ALA A 140 -50.15 -35.63 -2.37
C ALA A 140 -49.32 -34.34 -2.23
N MET A 141 -48.77 -34.10 -1.03
CA MET A 141 -48.05 -32.88 -0.70
C MET A 141 -46.55 -33.13 -0.52
N VAL A 142 -45.72 -32.29 -1.14
CA VAL A 142 -44.25 -32.28 -1.03
C VAL A 142 -43.81 -30.93 -0.47
N ASN A 143 -42.83 -30.92 0.44
CA ASN A 143 -42.29 -29.68 0.98
C ASN A 143 -40.92 -29.37 0.35
N LEU A 144 -40.73 -28.13 -0.09
CA LEU A 144 -39.47 -27.59 -0.59
C LEU A 144 -38.94 -26.52 0.37
N GLN A 145 -37.75 -26.73 0.89
CA GLN A 145 -37.04 -25.79 1.74
C GLN A 145 -35.87 -25.17 0.98
N VAL A 146 -36.00 -23.87 0.65
CA VAL A 146 -34.93 -23.12 -0.02
C VAL A 146 -34.18 -22.28 0.99
N SER A 147 -32.88 -22.52 1.11
CA SER A 147 -31.98 -21.74 1.97
C SER A 147 -31.32 -20.62 1.18
N ASP A 148 -31.36 -19.40 1.71
CA ASP A 148 -30.67 -18.23 1.16
C ASP A 148 -29.59 -17.73 2.14
N PRO A 149 -28.36 -18.28 2.07
CA PRO A 149 -27.28 -17.88 2.96
C PRO A 149 -26.80 -16.43 2.71
N PHE A 150 -27.12 -15.84 1.57
CA PHE A 150 -26.65 -14.51 1.18
C PHE A 150 -27.63 -13.40 1.57
N SER A 151 -28.91 -13.71 1.79
CA SER A 151 -29.94 -12.75 2.25
C SER A 151 -29.54 -11.96 3.50
N HIS A 152 -28.87 -12.59 4.47
CA HIS A 152 -28.47 -11.97 5.74
C HIS A 152 -27.25 -11.04 5.63
N ILE A 153 -26.51 -11.10 4.53
CA ILE A 153 -25.29 -10.31 4.30
C ILE A 153 -25.66 -8.90 3.80
N VAL A 154 -26.81 -8.75 3.14
CA VAL A 154 -27.27 -7.49 2.52
C VAL A 154 -28.25 -6.67 3.36
N HIS A 155 -28.31 -6.85 4.68
CA HIS A 155 -29.07 -5.90 5.51
C HIS A 155 -28.44 -4.49 5.42
N PRO A 156 -29.16 -3.47 4.92
CA PRO A 156 -28.57 -2.16 4.62
C PRO A 156 -27.86 -1.52 5.82
N TRP A 157 -28.38 -1.74 7.03
CA TRP A 157 -27.81 -1.21 8.26
C TRP A 157 -26.46 -1.83 8.62
N LYS A 158 -26.19 -3.11 8.29
CA LYS A 158 -24.91 -3.75 8.57
C LYS A 158 -23.79 -3.18 7.71
N VAL A 159 -24.10 -2.91 6.44
CA VAL A 159 -23.17 -2.24 5.51
C VAL A 159 -22.87 -0.83 6.00
N ALA A 160 -23.91 -0.07 6.37
CA ALA A 160 -23.74 1.28 6.92
C ALA A 160 -22.88 1.27 8.20
N LEU A 161 -23.15 0.35 9.12
CA LEU A 161 -22.38 0.20 10.36
C LEU A 161 -20.91 -0.13 10.09
N ALA A 162 -20.63 -1.04 9.17
CA ALA A 162 -19.26 -1.37 8.77
C ALA A 162 -18.51 -0.15 8.21
N VAL A 163 -19.16 0.63 7.34
CA VAL A 163 -18.58 1.86 6.76
C VAL A 163 -18.34 2.92 7.83
N VAL A 164 -19.26 3.11 8.76
CA VAL A 164 -19.07 4.07 9.86
C VAL A 164 -17.89 3.66 10.74
N LEU A 165 -17.79 2.38 11.10
CA LEU A 165 -16.69 1.89 11.92
C LEU A 165 -15.32 2.06 11.25
N THR A 166 -15.22 1.83 9.93
CA THR A 166 -13.96 2.04 9.19
C THR A 166 -13.57 3.52 9.13
N LEU A 167 -14.54 4.41 8.92
CA LEU A 167 -14.30 5.87 8.94
C LEU A 167 -13.87 6.36 10.32
N LEU A 168 -14.50 5.88 11.39
CA LEU A 168 -14.13 6.23 12.76
C LEU A 168 -12.71 5.78 13.10
N PHE A 169 -12.34 4.56 12.69
CA PHE A 169 -10.99 4.04 12.90
C PHE A 169 -9.95 4.85 12.11
N ALA A 170 -10.21 5.15 10.84
CA ALA A 170 -9.33 5.99 10.01
C ALA A 170 -9.17 7.39 10.60
N SER A 171 -10.26 8.01 11.04
CA SER A 171 -10.26 9.30 11.73
C SER A 171 -9.40 9.27 13.00
N PHE A 172 -9.57 8.24 13.84
CA PHE A 172 -8.77 8.06 15.05
C PHE A 172 -7.27 7.96 14.75
N VAL A 173 -6.87 7.19 13.73
CA VAL A 173 -5.47 7.06 13.30
C VAL A 173 -4.91 8.41 12.83
N ILE A 174 -5.69 9.16 12.04
CA ILE A 174 -5.29 10.51 11.57
C ILE A 174 -5.12 11.46 12.76
N ILE A 175 -6.07 11.48 13.70
CA ILE A 175 -6.01 12.32 14.91
C ILE A 175 -4.75 12.01 15.72
N VAL A 176 -4.46 10.72 15.97
CA VAL A 176 -3.25 10.29 16.70
C VAL A 176 -1.98 10.74 15.97
N PHE A 177 -1.94 10.60 14.64
CA PHE A 177 -0.80 11.04 13.83
C PHE A 177 -0.59 12.56 13.92
N LEU A 178 -1.66 13.35 13.83
CA LEU A 178 -1.60 14.81 13.96
C LEU A 178 -1.13 15.23 15.35
N HIS A 179 -1.62 14.61 16.42
CA HIS A 179 -1.15 14.87 17.78
C HIS A 179 0.34 14.55 17.98
N ARG A 180 0.80 13.40 17.46
CA ARG A 180 2.23 13.03 17.50
C ARG A 180 3.09 14.06 16.77
N LYS A 181 2.64 14.51 15.60
CA LYS A 181 3.34 15.54 14.81
C LYS A 181 3.41 16.88 15.54
N GLN A 182 2.30 17.33 16.14
CA GLN A 182 2.25 18.59 16.88
C GLN A 182 3.15 18.55 18.13
N ALA A 183 3.14 17.45 18.89
CA ALA A 183 3.99 17.29 20.07
C ALA A 183 5.49 17.35 19.71
N ALA A 184 5.90 16.79 18.57
CA ALA A 184 7.28 16.88 18.09
C ALA A 184 7.66 18.32 17.69
N GLN A 185 6.77 19.06 17.03
CA GLN A 185 6.99 20.46 16.68
C GLN A 185 7.13 21.34 17.94
N THR A 186 6.25 21.17 18.93
CA THR A 186 6.32 21.92 20.19
C THR A 186 7.62 21.69 20.96
N LYS A 187 8.13 20.46 20.96
CA LYS A 187 9.45 20.15 21.57
C LYS A 187 10.59 20.90 20.89
N ASN A 188 10.61 20.92 19.55
CA ASN A 188 11.62 21.64 18.79
C ASN A 188 11.57 23.15 19.03
N LEU A 189 10.37 23.72 19.15
CA LEU A 189 10.22 25.16 19.43
C LEU A 189 10.76 25.50 20.82
N LYS A 190 10.42 24.72 21.85
CA LYS A 190 10.97 24.92 23.21
C LYS A 190 12.49 24.86 23.27
N ILE A 191 13.12 23.95 22.50
CA ILE A 191 14.59 23.87 22.42
C ILE A 191 15.15 25.13 21.75
N LYS A 192 14.53 25.60 20.66
CA LYS A 192 14.94 26.84 20.00
C LYS A 192 14.80 28.05 20.91
N ASP A 193 13.71 28.14 21.68
CA ASP A 193 13.50 29.22 22.65
C ASP A 193 14.58 29.21 23.74
N ALA A 194 14.92 28.03 24.29
CA ALA A 194 15.99 27.90 25.28
C ALA A 194 17.37 28.30 24.73
N VAL A 195 17.69 27.93 23.48
CA VAL A 195 18.95 28.35 22.84
C VAL A 195 18.95 29.86 22.57
N LEU A 196 17.81 30.42 22.17
CA LEU A 196 17.68 31.85 21.87
C LEU A 196 17.84 32.72 23.14
N GLU A 197 17.45 32.20 24.31
CA GLU A 197 17.62 32.87 25.60
C GLU A 197 19.09 32.93 26.06
N GLU A 198 19.90 31.93 25.76
CA GLU A 198 21.34 31.94 26.12
C GLU A 198 22.22 32.73 25.14
N LEU A 199 21.82 32.85 23.88
CA LEU A 199 22.57 33.54 22.84
C LEU A 199 22.99 34.99 23.18
N PRO A 200 22.12 35.87 23.75
CA PRO A 200 22.52 37.24 24.09
C PRO A 200 23.58 37.28 25.18
N VAL A 201 23.56 36.36 26.16
CA VAL A 201 24.56 36.30 27.23
C VAL A 201 25.94 35.96 26.66
N ILE A 202 25.98 35.00 25.73
CA ILE A 202 27.22 34.61 25.03
C ILE A 202 27.75 35.78 24.20
N LEU A 203 26.86 36.50 23.49
CA LEU A 203 27.24 37.67 22.70
C LEU A 203 27.80 38.81 23.57
N VAL A 204 27.15 39.14 24.68
CA VAL A 204 27.64 40.19 25.60
C VAL A 204 29.02 39.84 26.14
N LYS A 205 29.24 38.61 26.61
CA LYS A 205 30.57 38.16 27.06
C LYS A 205 31.64 38.33 25.98
N LYS A 206 31.32 38.00 24.73
CA LYS A 206 32.26 38.11 23.62
C LYS A 206 32.54 39.56 23.22
N ILE A 207 31.55 40.44 23.37
CA ILE A 207 31.73 41.89 23.20
C ILE A 207 32.66 42.44 24.29
N GLU A 208 32.45 42.06 25.56
CA GLU A 208 33.31 42.46 26.68
C GLU A 208 34.76 41.98 26.49
N GLU A 209 34.94 40.74 26.03
CA GLU A 209 36.26 40.17 25.71
C GLU A 209 36.97 40.97 24.61
N PHE A 210 36.24 41.29 23.52
CA PHE A 210 36.78 42.10 22.43
C PHE A 210 37.13 43.53 22.85
N GLU A 211 36.31 44.15 23.71
CA GLU A 211 36.59 45.49 24.24
C GLU A 211 37.87 45.52 25.07
N LYS A 212 38.11 44.46 25.85
CA LYS A 212 39.35 44.28 26.61
C LYS A 212 40.56 44.15 25.69
N GLU A 213 40.50 43.32 24.65
CA GLU A 213 41.57 43.19 23.66
C GLU A 213 41.87 44.53 22.97
N ASN A 214 40.84 45.27 22.58
CA ASN A 214 40.99 46.59 21.95
C ASN A 214 41.64 47.60 22.91
N SER A 215 41.29 47.56 24.20
CA SER A 215 41.93 48.41 25.22
C SER A 215 43.42 48.11 25.39
N GLN A 216 43.82 46.84 25.28
CA GLN A 216 45.22 46.43 25.37
C GLN A 216 45.98 46.86 24.12
N LEU A 217 45.40 46.66 22.93
CA LEU A 217 45.99 47.10 21.68
C LEU A 217 46.20 48.62 21.65
N LYS A 218 45.24 49.41 22.14
CA LYS A 218 45.39 50.87 22.26
C LYS A 218 46.58 51.27 23.13
N LYS A 219 46.81 50.56 24.25
CA LYS A 219 47.98 50.82 25.10
C LYS A 219 49.28 50.52 24.37
N GLN A 220 49.35 49.38 23.68
CA GLN A 220 50.52 49.03 22.88
C GLN A 220 50.80 50.05 21.77
N VAL A 221 49.76 50.56 21.10
CA VAL A 221 49.90 51.61 20.09
C VAL A 221 50.42 52.90 20.70
N ALA A 222 49.90 53.32 21.87
CA ALA A 222 50.37 54.53 22.55
C ALA A 222 51.85 54.42 22.95
N GLU A 223 52.27 53.27 23.49
CA GLU A 223 53.67 53.00 23.85
C GLU A 223 54.60 53.01 22.62
N LEU A 224 54.14 52.43 21.50
CA LEU A 224 54.91 52.45 20.26
C LEU A 224 55.07 53.87 19.70
N VAL A 225 54.04 54.72 19.82
CA VAL A 225 54.10 56.13 19.38
C VAL A 225 55.12 56.90 20.21
N GLU A 226 55.14 56.70 21.53
CA GLU A 226 56.12 57.34 22.41
C GLU A 226 57.56 56.92 22.04
N GLN A 227 57.79 55.63 21.74
CA GLN A 227 59.08 55.15 21.24
C GLN A 227 59.47 55.78 19.89
N ILE A 228 58.52 56.00 18.99
CA ILE A 228 58.77 56.67 17.70
C ILE A 228 59.18 58.13 17.93
N GLU A 229 58.49 58.86 18.82
CA GLU A 229 58.84 60.24 19.15
C GLU A 229 60.24 60.34 19.79
N GLU A 230 60.61 59.40 20.66
CA GLU A 230 61.95 59.32 21.24
C GLU A 230 63.02 59.07 20.18
N PHE A 231 62.77 58.11 19.27
CA PHE A 231 63.67 57.83 18.16
C PHE A 231 63.85 59.03 17.21
N GLU A 232 62.76 59.75 16.90
CA GLU A 232 62.83 60.98 16.11
C GLU A 232 63.71 62.05 16.77
N LYS A 233 63.61 62.19 18.11
CA LYS A 233 64.44 63.10 18.89
C LYS A 233 65.91 62.70 18.85
N GLU A 234 66.24 61.43 19.05
CA GLU A 234 67.62 60.92 18.93
C GLU A 234 68.20 61.18 17.53
N ASN A 235 67.43 60.89 16.47
CA ASN A 235 67.82 61.15 15.09
C ASN A 235 68.08 62.66 14.85
N SER A 236 67.26 63.54 15.44
CA SER A 236 67.47 65.00 15.37
C SER A 236 68.77 65.45 16.04
N GLN A 237 69.15 64.82 17.16
CA GLN A 237 70.37 65.12 17.88
C GLN A 237 71.60 64.59 17.13
N LEU A 238 71.52 63.37 16.60
CA LEU A 238 72.57 62.78 15.78
C LEU A 238 72.83 63.64 14.53
N LYS A 239 71.79 64.14 13.86
CA LYS A 239 71.95 65.09 12.73
C LYS A 239 72.72 66.34 13.12
N LYS A 240 72.49 66.90 14.30
CA LYS A 240 73.25 68.07 14.80
C LYS A 240 74.71 67.72 15.07
N GLN A 241 74.98 66.58 15.71
CA GLN A 241 76.36 66.11 15.93
C GLN A 241 77.10 65.86 14.62
N VAL A 242 76.44 65.30 13.62
CA VAL A 242 77.02 65.11 12.29
C VAL A 242 77.34 66.46 11.65
N ALA A 243 76.44 67.44 11.72
CA ALA A 243 76.69 68.78 11.18
C ALA A 243 77.88 69.48 11.85
N GLU A 244 77.98 69.41 13.18
CA GLU A 244 79.09 69.98 13.95
C GLU A 244 80.42 69.28 13.63
N LEU A 245 80.42 67.95 13.51
CA LEU A 245 81.61 67.20 13.12
C LEU A 245 82.06 67.57 11.69
N VAL A 246 81.12 67.78 10.77
CA VAL A 246 81.44 68.24 9.40
C VAL A 246 82.11 69.61 9.43
N GLU A 247 81.61 70.56 10.24
CA GLU A 247 82.23 71.88 10.41
C GLU A 247 83.65 71.78 10.99
N GLN A 248 83.87 70.91 11.98
CA GLN A 248 85.21 70.63 12.53
C GLN A 248 86.15 70.02 11.50
N ILE A 249 85.65 69.14 10.62
CA ILE A 249 86.43 68.56 9.52
C ILE A 249 86.83 69.66 8.52
N GLU A 250 85.90 70.54 8.14
CA GLU A 250 86.19 71.67 7.25
C GLU A 250 87.25 72.61 7.85
N GLU A 251 87.16 72.93 9.14
CA GLU A 251 88.17 73.74 9.84
C GLU A 251 89.54 73.04 9.90
N PHE A 252 89.55 71.73 10.17
CA PHE A 252 90.76 70.93 10.16
C PHE A 252 91.41 70.87 8.77
N GLU A 253 90.61 70.72 7.70
CA GLU A 253 91.09 70.78 6.33
C GLU A 253 91.72 72.15 6.02
N GLU A 254 91.09 73.26 6.43
CA GLU A 254 91.67 74.60 6.26
C GLU A 254 93.01 74.76 7.00
N HIS A 255 93.07 74.28 8.25
CA HIS A 255 94.29 74.32 9.05
C HIS A 255 95.41 73.46 8.45
N TYR A 256 95.07 72.25 7.97
CA TYR A 256 96.00 71.37 7.26
C TYR A 256 96.56 72.07 6.01
N MET A 257 95.72 72.74 5.22
CA MET A 257 96.16 73.48 4.03
C MET A 257 97.12 74.63 4.37
N LYS A 258 96.86 75.39 5.45
CA LYS A 258 97.79 76.43 5.93
C LYS A 258 99.13 75.86 6.40
N MET A 259 99.10 74.72 7.10
CA MET A 259 100.31 74.04 7.55
C MET A 259 101.17 73.54 6.38
N VAL A 260 100.55 72.97 5.34
CA VAL A 260 101.24 72.53 4.12
C VAL A 260 101.88 73.72 3.39
N LEU A 261 101.17 74.85 3.30
CA LEU A 261 101.72 76.12 2.76
C LEU A 261 102.93 76.60 3.57
N SER A 262 102.83 76.60 4.90
CA SER A 262 103.94 76.98 5.78
C SER A 262 105.14 76.05 5.65
N ALA A 263 104.92 74.73 5.53
CA ALA A 263 105.98 73.77 5.29
C ALA A 263 106.64 73.98 3.91
N ALA A 264 105.86 74.36 2.89
CA ALA A 264 106.38 74.72 1.57
C ALA A 264 107.23 76.01 1.63
N ASP A 265 106.80 77.02 2.37
CA ASP A 265 107.56 78.26 2.59
C ASP A 265 108.86 78.00 3.38
N LEU A 266 108.81 77.19 4.43
CA LEU A 266 110.01 76.79 5.19
C LEU A 266 110.99 76.05 4.28
N LYS A 267 110.49 75.13 3.44
CA LYS A 267 111.31 74.39 2.47
C LYS A 267 111.97 75.34 1.47
N LYS A 268 111.30 76.41 1.07
CA LYS A 268 111.86 77.47 0.22
C LYS A 268 112.94 78.27 0.95
N GLN A 269 112.73 78.65 2.21
CA GLN A 269 113.74 79.35 3.02
C GLN A 269 114.98 78.48 3.28
N VAL A 270 114.80 77.18 3.54
CA VAL A 270 115.91 76.22 3.67
C VAL A 270 116.68 76.12 2.36
N ALA A 271 116.00 76.07 1.20
CA ALA A 271 116.65 76.07 -0.10
C ALA A 271 117.42 77.38 -0.40
N GLU A 272 116.96 78.53 0.09
CA GLU A 272 117.68 79.81 -0.02
C GLU A 272 118.90 79.89 0.92
N LEU A 273 118.84 79.28 2.10
CA LEU A 273 119.99 79.17 3.01
C LEU A 273 121.09 78.25 2.46
N GLU A 274 120.73 77.18 1.76
CA GLU A 274 121.71 76.30 1.08
C GLU A 274 122.40 76.99 -0.12
N LEU A 275 121.82 78.05 -0.69
CA LEU A 275 122.43 78.86 -1.76
C LEU A 275 123.34 80.01 -1.24
N GLY A 276 123.43 80.20 0.08
CA GLY A 276 124.27 81.22 0.73
C GLY A 276 125.71 80.78 1.04
N GLU A 277 126.05 79.50 0.92
CA GLU A 277 127.39 78.96 1.18
C GLU A 277 127.97 78.22 -0.05
N SER A 278 128.44 78.96 -1.06
CA SER A 278 129.59 78.50 -1.88
C SER A 278 130.18 79.57 -2.79
N SER A 279 131.24 80.22 -2.30
CA SER A 279 132.40 80.66 -3.10
C SER A 279 133.61 79.92 -2.53
N PRO A 280 134.49 79.31 -3.34
CA PRO A 280 135.76 80.00 -3.60
C PRO A 280 136.46 79.68 -4.94
N ASN A 281 137.02 80.72 -5.54
CA ASN A 281 138.45 80.91 -5.83
C ASN A 281 139.29 79.67 -6.25
N GLN A 282 139.80 79.67 -7.48
CA GLN A 282 140.95 78.83 -7.87
C GLN A 282 141.97 79.63 -8.69
N ARG A 283 143.17 79.74 -8.13
CA ARG A 283 144.40 80.24 -8.76
C ARG A 283 145.51 79.25 -8.43
N ASN A 284 146.01 78.50 -9.41
CA ASN A 284 147.44 78.47 -9.81
C ASN A 284 147.79 77.30 -10.74
N MET A 285 148.58 77.67 -11.76
CA MET A 285 149.75 77.01 -12.39
C MET A 285 149.95 75.51 -12.06
N GLY A 286 150.07 74.58 -13.00
CA GLY A 286 150.63 74.65 -14.35
C GLY A 286 151.85 73.70 -14.41
N PHE A 287 151.84 72.71 -15.29
CA PHE A 287 153.04 72.03 -15.81
C PHE A 287 152.70 71.39 -17.18
N PRO A 288 153.66 71.32 -18.13
CA PRO A 288 153.40 71.06 -19.55
C PRO A 288 153.74 69.64 -19.99
N THR A 289 153.21 69.22 -21.14
CA THR A 289 153.84 68.33 -22.13
C THR A 289 152.93 68.28 -23.36
N GLY A 290 153.45 68.67 -24.53
CA GLY A 290 152.78 68.58 -25.83
C GLY A 290 152.41 69.91 -26.45
#